data_AF-A0A954BDE0-F1
#
_entry.id   AF-A0A954BDE0-F1
#
_cell.length_a   1.000
_cell.length_b   1.000
_cell.length_c   1.000
_cell.angle_alpha   90.00
_cell.angle_beta   90.00
_cell.angle_gamma   90.00
#
_symmetry.space_group_name_H-M   'P 1'
#
loop_
_entity.id
_entity.type
_entity.pdbx_description
1 polymer ?
#
loop_
_entity_poly.entity_id
_entity_poly.type
_entity_poly.pdbx_seq_one_letter_code
_entity_poly.pdbx_strand_id
1 'polypeptide(L)'
;AFAMKSQMWLLDPRPNLESIVDMVERGFELSEASNTPVMLELRIRACHVYGSFKAKNNVTPAFTLREAMENPVRDYSRVVLPPSNFVHEVEKVEKRLPAAIEYIRSHKLNEFLGGHKGDVGIVVQGGIYNTLIRALETAGLSDSFGETDIPIYCLNVTYPLIDEEVRGFCLDKRAVLMVEEGQPDYLEQAFNSILKNADIPTKVVGKAVLPHAGEYTGQALLQGLRAFLREYAPHLLKDDKQIDAISVPAEIQKGVANVVPQRPPGFCTGCPERPVFSAMKLLQKEIGKFHVSCDIGCHLFSILPPFDIGNTTMGYGLGWAGSSAFGAKADKRTVAIMGDGGFWHNGLTSGVGNAVFNKNDNILVIVDNGYSAATGGQDILSSRADNKTKSTNNPISRAVRGVGVEWVREVNTYNIGRMKATLKEAMTTAFAGPKVIVAQSECMLNRQRRERQ
;
A
#
# COMPACT_ATOMS: atom_id res chain seq x y z
N ALA A 1 -5.67 -19.43 4.52
CA ALA A 1 -5.05 -19.24 5.84
C ALA A 1 -3.54 -18.96 5.81
N PHE A 2 -2.84 -18.99 4.67
CA PHE A 2 -1.37 -18.73 4.63
C PHE A 2 -0.99 -17.39 5.29
N ALA A 3 -1.74 -16.32 5.03
CA ALA A 3 -1.52 -15.01 5.63
C ALA A 3 -1.61 -15.05 7.17
N MET A 4 -2.69 -15.59 7.75
CA MET A 4 -2.82 -15.69 9.21
C MET A 4 -1.75 -16.60 9.85
N LYS A 5 -1.31 -17.64 9.15
CA LYS A 5 -0.26 -18.56 9.62
C LYS A 5 1.16 -17.98 9.56
N SER A 6 1.37 -16.82 8.91
CA SER A 6 2.69 -16.20 8.85
C SER A 6 3.16 -15.70 10.22
N GLN A 7 2.21 -15.33 11.10
CA GLN A 7 2.43 -14.76 12.42
C GLN A 7 3.43 -13.59 12.40
N MET A 8 3.24 -12.67 11.45
CA MET A 8 3.99 -11.41 11.39
C MET A 8 3.27 -10.36 12.20
N TRP A 9 3.98 -9.68 13.10
CA TRP A 9 3.38 -8.63 13.93
C TRP A 9 3.02 -7.43 13.05
N LEU A 10 1.84 -6.88 13.26
CA LEU A 10 1.27 -5.80 12.46
C LEU A 10 1.00 -4.59 13.35
N LEU A 11 1.71 -3.51 13.04
CA LEU A 11 1.56 -2.20 13.62
C LEU A 11 0.74 -1.34 12.65
N ASP A 12 -0.34 -0.73 13.11
CA ASP A 12 -1.19 0.21 12.36
C ASP A 12 -1.33 1.49 13.19
N PRO A 13 -0.26 2.29 13.32
CA PRO A 13 -0.21 3.41 14.25
C PRO A 13 -1.26 4.47 13.93
N ARG A 14 -1.76 5.10 14.99
CA ARG A 14 -2.56 6.33 14.92
C ARG A 14 -1.89 7.35 13.99
N PRO A 15 -2.60 7.97 13.03
CA PRO A 15 -2.05 8.92 12.06
C PRO A 15 -1.64 10.27 12.68
N ASN A 16 -0.68 10.24 13.59
CA ASN A 16 0.05 11.36 14.15
C ASN A 16 1.54 11.13 13.92
N LEU A 17 2.30 12.17 13.54
CA LEU A 17 3.70 12.03 13.14
C LEU A 17 4.58 11.50 14.28
N GLU A 18 4.40 11.98 15.52
CA GLU A 18 5.13 11.45 16.67
C GLU A 18 4.82 9.98 16.90
N SER A 19 3.55 9.58 16.84
CA SER A 19 3.13 8.19 17.02
C SER A 19 3.69 7.27 15.94
N ILE A 20 3.68 7.71 14.66
CA ILE A 20 4.24 6.94 13.55
C ILE A 20 5.75 6.75 13.73
N VAL A 21 6.47 7.81 14.08
CA VAL A 21 7.94 7.77 14.24
C VAL A 21 8.35 6.96 15.46
N ASP A 22 7.64 7.09 16.59
CA ASP A 22 7.85 6.25 17.77
C ASP A 22 7.60 4.77 17.42
N MET A 23 6.53 4.48 16.69
CA MET A 23 6.17 3.12 16.31
C MET A 23 7.19 2.45 15.38
N VAL A 24 7.95 3.22 14.59
CA VAL A 24 9.09 2.67 13.82
C VAL A 24 10.15 2.10 14.76
N GLU A 25 10.53 2.84 15.79
CA GLU A 25 11.51 2.36 16.77
C GLU A 25 10.96 1.20 17.60
N ARG A 26 9.72 1.33 18.09
CA ARG A 26 9.05 0.25 18.82
C ARG A 26 8.92 -1.02 17.98
N GLY A 27 8.78 -0.89 16.66
CA GLY A 27 8.80 -2.02 15.73
C GLY A 27 10.14 -2.74 15.68
N PHE A 28 11.27 -2.02 15.70
CA PHE A 28 12.59 -2.65 15.79
C PHE A 28 12.76 -3.38 17.13
N GLU A 29 12.45 -2.71 18.25
CA GLU A 29 12.57 -3.29 19.58
C GLU A 29 11.64 -4.51 19.78
N LEU A 30 10.41 -4.45 19.27
CA LEU A 30 9.48 -5.58 19.26
C LEU A 30 10.02 -6.76 18.45
N SER A 31 10.63 -6.49 17.29
CA SER A 31 11.26 -7.51 16.46
C SER A 31 12.42 -8.18 17.20
N GLU A 32 13.25 -7.41 17.91
CA GLU A 32 14.37 -7.93 18.71
C GLU A 32 13.88 -8.73 19.93
N ALA A 33 12.87 -8.22 20.64
CA ALA A 33 12.30 -8.89 21.81
C ALA A 33 11.66 -10.24 21.46
N SER A 34 11.05 -10.35 20.28
CA SER A 34 10.29 -11.54 19.87
C SER A 34 10.98 -12.44 18.84
N ASN A 35 12.08 -11.99 18.22
CA ASN A 35 12.74 -12.67 17.10
C ASN A 35 11.80 -12.94 15.90
N THR A 36 10.92 -11.99 15.59
CA THR A 36 9.92 -12.10 14.51
C THR A 36 9.83 -10.79 13.72
N PRO A 37 9.71 -10.83 12.38
CA PRO A 37 9.51 -9.63 11.58
C PRO A 37 8.25 -8.85 11.98
N VAL A 38 8.39 -7.53 12.03
CA VAL A 38 7.30 -6.58 12.30
C VAL A 38 7.00 -5.79 11.03
N MET A 39 5.72 -5.68 10.69
CA MET A 39 5.21 -4.87 9.59
C MET A 39 4.58 -3.60 10.15
N LEU A 40 5.00 -2.46 9.63
CA LEU A 40 4.38 -1.16 9.90
C LEU A 40 3.48 -0.79 8.72
N GLU A 41 2.18 -0.74 8.96
CA GLU A 41 1.19 -0.33 7.98
C GLU A 41 1.01 1.19 8.00
N LEU A 42 1.11 1.82 6.83
CA LEU A 42 0.81 3.23 6.65
C LEU A 42 -0.35 3.37 5.67
N ARG A 43 -1.50 3.79 6.18
CA ARG A 43 -2.69 4.01 5.35
C ARG A 43 -2.56 5.28 4.51
N ILE A 44 -3.29 5.32 3.40
CA ILE A 44 -3.20 6.41 2.40
C ILE A 44 -3.37 7.80 3.04
N ARG A 45 -4.29 7.96 4.01
CA ARG A 45 -4.51 9.24 4.69
C ARG A 45 -3.33 9.65 5.57
N ALA A 46 -2.65 8.71 6.21
CA ALA A 46 -1.42 8.97 6.96
C ALA A 46 -0.30 9.49 6.04
N CYS A 47 -0.20 8.95 4.82
CA CYS A 47 0.79 9.39 3.82
C CYS A 47 0.56 10.82 3.28
N HIS A 48 -0.59 11.44 3.56
CA HIS A 48 -0.89 12.83 3.19
C HIS A 48 -0.71 13.82 4.36
N VAL A 49 -0.37 13.34 5.55
CA VAL A 49 -0.16 14.20 6.72
C VAL A 49 1.14 15.00 6.52
N TYR A 50 1.07 16.29 6.86
CA TYR A 50 2.23 17.18 6.89
C TYR A 50 2.34 17.81 8.27
N GLY A 51 3.56 17.92 8.79
CA GLY A 51 3.83 18.46 10.11
C GLY A 51 5.30 18.30 10.48
N SER A 52 5.58 18.40 11.77
CA SER A 52 6.92 18.28 12.33
C SER A 52 6.87 17.46 13.61
N PHE A 53 7.91 16.69 13.88
CA PHE A 53 8.09 15.94 15.12
C PHE A 53 9.51 16.18 15.65
N LYS A 54 9.74 15.94 16.93
CA LYS A 54 11.08 16.03 17.52
C LYS A 54 11.90 14.80 17.12
N ALA A 55 12.91 15.00 16.29
CA ALA A 55 13.85 13.95 15.93
C ALA A 55 14.79 13.60 17.10
N LYS A 56 15.35 12.39 17.06
CA LYS A 56 16.39 11.90 17.96
C LYS A 56 17.51 11.22 17.18
N ASN A 57 18.65 11.01 17.84
CA ASN A 57 19.79 10.34 17.21
C ASN A 57 19.46 8.88 16.92
N ASN A 58 19.88 8.39 15.75
CA ASN A 58 19.79 6.98 15.41
C ASN A 58 20.64 6.16 16.38
N VAL A 59 20.13 4.99 16.77
CA VAL A 59 20.82 4.01 17.60
C VAL A 59 21.39 2.92 16.70
N THR A 60 22.66 2.58 16.89
CA THR A 60 23.29 1.46 16.18
C THR A 60 22.91 0.15 16.88
N PRO A 61 22.57 -0.93 16.14
CA PRO A 61 22.24 -2.20 16.77
C PRO A 61 23.42 -2.74 17.56
N ALA A 62 23.13 -3.42 18.68
CA ALA A 62 24.15 -4.05 19.52
C ALA A 62 24.89 -5.20 18.81
N PHE A 63 24.26 -5.79 17.79
CA PHE A 63 24.85 -6.79 16.92
C PHE A 63 24.84 -6.29 15.48
N THR A 64 26.02 -6.05 14.93
CA THR A 64 26.20 -5.42 13.62
C THR A 64 26.32 -6.45 12.50
N LEU A 65 26.01 -6.04 11.26
CA LEU A 65 26.25 -6.87 10.07
C LEU A 65 27.74 -7.23 9.91
N ARG A 66 28.65 -6.34 10.33
CA ARG A 66 30.09 -6.59 10.30
C ARG A 66 30.44 -7.76 11.22
N GLU A 67 29.96 -7.74 12.46
CA GLU A 67 30.20 -8.82 13.41
C GLU A 67 29.61 -10.14 12.91
N ALA A 68 28.41 -10.12 12.32
CA ALA A 68 27.80 -11.29 11.71
C ALA A 68 28.63 -11.88 10.55
N MET A 69 29.26 -11.03 9.74
CA MET A 69 30.13 -11.44 8.63
C MET A 69 31.51 -11.92 9.09
N GLU A 70 32.12 -11.24 10.07
CA GLU A 70 33.45 -11.57 10.60
C GLU A 70 33.40 -12.80 11.52
N ASN A 71 32.26 -13.07 12.17
CA ASN A 71 32.07 -14.19 13.09
C ASN A 71 30.81 -15.00 12.73
N PRO A 72 30.78 -15.69 11.57
CA PRO A 72 29.60 -16.42 11.14
C PRO A 72 29.35 -17.64 12.05
N VAL A 73 28.16 -17.69 12.65
CA VAL A 73 27.72 -18.83 13.46
C VAL A 73 26.86 -19.75 12.62
N ARG A 74 27.31 -20.99 12.43
CA ARG A 74 26.49 -22.02 11.78
C ARG A 74 25.61 -22.72 12.80
N ASP A 75 24.31 -22.43 12.76
CA ASP A 75 23.29 -23.15 13.51
C ASP A 75 22.36 -23.90 12.55
N TYR A 76 22.53 -25.22 12.45
CA TYR A 76 21.67 -26.07 11.62
C TYR A 76 20.21 -25.98 12.06
N SER A 77 19.96 -25.80 13.36
CA SER A 77 18.62 -25.70 13.89
C SER A 77 17.88 -24.46 13.38
N ARG A 78 18.55 -23.46 12.80
CA ARG A 78 17.95 -22.25 12.21
C ARG A 78 17.73 -22.32 10.70
N VAL A 79 18.17 -23.38 10.05
CA VAL A 79 17.93 -23.61 8.62
C VAL A 79 16.52 -24.15 8.43
N VAL A 80 15.78 -23.62 7.45
CA VAL A 80 14.41 -24.06 7.13
C VAL A 80 14.45 -25.39 6.37
N LEU A 81 14.79 -26.46 7.08
CA LEU A 81 14.86 -27.84 6.59
C LEU A 81 14.28 -28.79 7.65
N PRO A 82 13.46 -29.80 7.28
CA PRO A 82 13.01 -30.78 8.25
C PRO A 82 14.17 -31.51 8.94
N PRO A 83 14.10 -31.74 10.27
CA PRO A 83 12.96 -31.48 11.16
C PRO A 83 12.95 -30.08 11.82
N SER A 84 13.93 -29.21 11.57
CA SER A 84 14.09 -27.91 12.24
C SER A 84 12.89 -26.97 12.03
N ASN A 85 12.23 -27.06 10.87
CA ASN A 85 11.02 -26.29 10.59
C ASN A 85 9.86 -26.56 11.57
N PHE A 86 9.71 -27.78 12.08
CA PHE A 86 8.70 -28.11 13.10
C PHE A 86 9.06 -27.51 14.46
N VAL A 87 10.36 -27.50 14.80
CA VAL A 87 10.85 -26.83 16.01
C VAL A 87 10.62 -25.32 15.93
N HIS A 88 10.78 -24.72 14.75
CA HIS A 88 10.45 -23.30 14.53
C HIS A 88 8.97 -23.00 14.73
N GLU A 89 8.08 -23.91 14.30
CA GLU A 89 6.64 -23.76 14.53
C GLU A 89 6.31 -23.72 16.03
N VAL A 90 6.87 -24.64 16.82
CA VAL A 90 6.71 -24.66 18.27
C VAL A 90 7.28 -23.37 18.89
N GLU A 91 8.48 -22.96 18.47
CA GLU A 91 9.14 -21.73 18.97
C GLU A 91 8.29 -20.47 18.72
N LYS A 92 7.63 -20.38 17.56
CA LYS A 92 6.76 -19.24 17.25
C LYS A 92 5.64 -19.06 18.28
N VAL A 93 5.04 -20.17 18.71
CA VAL A 93 3.90 -20.15 19.65
C VAL A 93 4.35 -20.08 21.10
N GLU A 94 5.35 -20.86 21.50
CA GLU A 94 5.74 -20.98 22.91
C GLU A 94 6.69 -19.88 23.37
N LYS A 95 7.41 -19.22 22.46
CA LYS A 95 8.42 -18.21 22.80
C LYS A 95 8.15 -16.86 22.14
N ARG A 96 8.01 -16.82 20.82
CA ARG A 96 7.99 -15.55 20.07
C ARG A 96 6.70 -14.76 20.31
N LEU A 97 5.54 -15.42 20.23
CA LEU A 97 4.25 -14.80 20.47
C LEU A 97 4.13 -14.27 21.93
N PRO A 98 4.42 -15.05 22.99
CA PRO A 98 4.41 -14.54 24.36
C PRO A 98 5.36 -13.36 24.58
N ALA A 99 6.57 -13.41 24.01
CA ALA A 99 7.53 -12.31 24.12
C ALA A 99 7.01 -11.03 23.44
N ALA A 100 6.35 -11.15 22.28
CA ALA A 100 5.71 -10.03 21.61
C ALA A 100 4.59 -9.42 22.46
N ILE A 101 3.68 -10.26 22.99
CA ILE A 101 2.56 -9.82 23.85
C ILE A 101 3.10 -9.09 25.09
N GLU A 102 4.12 -9.64 25.75
CA GLU A 102 4.72 -9.01 26.92
C GLU A 102 5.34 -7.66 26.59
N TYR A 103 6.08 -7.58 25.47
CA TYR A 103 6.69 -6.34 25.01
C TYR A 103 5.64 -5.26 24.74
N ILE A 104 4.59 -5.60 23.99
CA ILE A 104 3.49 -4.69 23.64
C ILE A 104 2.84 -4.14 24.92
N ARG A 105 2.53 -5.03 25.86
CA ARG A 105 1.90 -4.72 27.14
C ARG A 105 2.79 -3.84 28.02
N SER A 106 4.06 -4.19 28.18
CA SER A 106 4.98 -3.46 29.06
C SER A 106 5.28 -2.04 28.53
N HIS A 107 5.28 -1.86 27.21
CA HIS A 107 5.51 -0.58 26.56
C HIS A 107 4.23 0.20 26.26
N LYS A 108 3.05 -0.38 26.54
CA LYS A 108 1.73 0.24 26.34
C LYS A 108 1.56 0.76 24.91
N LEU A 109 1.84 -0.10 23.92
CA LEU A 109 1.81 0.33 22.52
C LEU A 109 0.39 0.65 22.02
N ASN A 110 -0.64 0.04 22.60
CA ASN A 110 -2.03 0.43 22.36
C ASN A 110 -2.47 1.54 23.32
N GLU A 111 -3.41 2.37 22.87
CA GLU A 111 -3.85 3.55 23.60
C GLU A 111 -5.30 3.40 24.07
N PHE A 112 -5.58 3.91 25.27
CA PHE A 112 -6.94 4.07 25.80
C PHE A 112 -7.22 5.57 25.93
N LEU A 113 -8.23 6.05 25.21
CA LEU A 113 -8.51 7.47 25.02
C LEU A 113 -9.96 7.78 25.43
N GLY A 114 -10.24 9.05 25.76
CA GLY A 114 -11.57 9.50 26.18
C GLY A 114 -11.93 9.14 27.62
N GLY A 115 -13.23 9.12 27.91
CA GLY A 115 -13.74 8.77 29.25
C GLY A 115 -13.40 7.35 29.69
N HIS A 116 -13.26 7.13 31.01
CA HIS A 116 -13.01 5.79 31.59
C HIS A 116 -14.28 5.03 31.99
N LYS A 117 -15.46 5.64 31.86
CA LYS A 117 -16.73 5.05 32.29
C LYS A 117 -17.78 5.26 31.20
N GLY A 118 -18.43 4.18 30.77
CA GLY A 118 -19.52 4.26 29.80
C GLY A 118 -20.07 2.87 29.49
N ASP A 119 -21.39 2.78 29.31
CA ASP A 119 -22.09 1.53 28.95
C ASP A 119 -21.70 1.01 27.55
N VAL A 120 -21.08 1.87 26.73
CA VAL A 120 -20.58 1.57 25.39
C VAL A 120 -19.15 2.07 25.20
N GLY A 121 -18.43 1.48 24.25
CA GLY A 121 -17.07 1.89 23.87
C GLY A 121 -16.78 1.63 22.40
N ILE A 122 -15.66 2.14 21.92
CA ILE A 122 -15.23 1.98 20.53
C ILE A 122 -13.84 1.35 20.51
N VAL A 123 -13.66 0.32 19.70
CA VAL A 123 -12.35 -0.25 19.38
C VAL A 123 -12.03 0.13 17.94
N VAL A 124 -10.83 0.66 17.69
CA VAL A 124 -10.47 1.19 16.36
C VAL A 124 -9.06 0.79 15.97
N GLN A 125 -8.88 0.37 14.72
CA GLN A 125 -7.54 0.26 14.14
C GLN A 125 -6.87 1.63 14.11
N GLY A 126 -5.65 1.76 14.60
CA GLY A 126 -5.00 3.05 14.81
C GLY A 126 -5.02 3.92 13.56
N GLY A 127 -4.69 3.37 12.39
CA GLY A 127 -4.71 4.06 11.10
C GLY A 127 -6.03 4.73 10.69
N ILE A 128 -7.16 4.39 11.33
CA ILE A 128 -8.50 4.92 11.06
C ILE A 128 -8.92 5.97 12.12
N TYR A 129 -8.16 6.12 13.20
CA TYR A 129 -8.51 6.96 14.36
C TYR A 129 -8.96 8.38 13.97
N ASN A 130 -8.23 9.07 13.11
CA ASN A 130 -8.58 10.45 12.73
C ASN A 130 -9.93 10.54 12.02
N THR A 131 -10.28 9.55 11.19
CA THR A 131 -11.59 9.49 10.54
C THR A 131 -12.70 9.25 11.57
N LEU A 132 -12.46 8.38 12.56
CA LEU A 132 -13.40 8.14 13.66
C LEU A 132 -13.63 9.43 14.47
N ILE A 133 -12.57 10.15 14.84
CA ILE A 133 -12.70 11.41 15.59
C ILE A 133 -13.53 12.43 14.79
N ARG A 134 -13.34 12.54 13.47
CA ARG A 134 -14.18 13.42 12.65
C ARG A 134 -15.66 13.00 12.66
N ALA A 135 -15.95 11.70 12.68
CA ALA A 135 -17.32 11.20 12.81
C ALA A 135 -17.92 11.50 14.19
N LEU A 136 -17.13 11.37 15.26
CA LEU A 136 -17.54 11.71 16.64
C LEU A 136 -17.79 13.22 16.80
N GLU A 137 -16.89 14.06 16.28
CA GLU A 137 -17.03 15.53 16.29
C GLU A 137 -18.32 15.94 15.56
N THR A 138 -18.55 15.34 14.38
CA THR A 138 -19.77 15.57 13.59
C THR A 138 -21.04 15.13 14.34
N ALA A 139 -20.95 14.06 15.13
CA ALA A 139 -22.03 13.61 16.01
C ALA A 139 -22.16 14.45 17.30
N GLY A 140 -21.25 15.40 17.55
CA GLY A 140 -21.20 16.21 18.77
C GLY A 140 -20.76 15.43 20.02
N LEU A 141 -19.96 14.38 19.83
CA LEU A 141 -19.42 13.44 20.84
C LEU A 141 -17.90 13.53 21.01
N SER A 142 -17.26 14.41 20.26
CA SER A 142 -15.91 14.86 20.53
C SER A 142 -15.78 16.35 20.23
N ASP A 143 -14.75 16.98 20.79
CA ASP A 143 -14.34 18.31 20.37
C ASP A 143 -13.41 18.27 19.15
N SER A 144 -12.96 19.44 18.70
CA SER A 144 -12.05 19.58 17.56
C SER A 144 -10.63 19.09 17.84
N PHE A 145 -10.25 18.97 19.12
CA PHE A 145 -8.96 18.46 19.60
C PHE A 145 -8.95 16.93 19.78
N GLY A 146 -10.13 16.29 19.68
CA GLY A 146 -10.30 14.84 19.75
C GLY A 146 -10.57 14.32 21.15
N GLU A 147 -10.86 15.20 22.12
CA GLU A 147 -11.39 14.79 23.41
C GLU A 147 -12.81 14.26 23.22
N THR A 148 -13.10 13.06 23.75
CA THR A 148 -14.36 12.36 23.51
C THR A 148 -14.99 11.83 24.79
N ASP A 149 -16.32 11.87 24.82
CA ASP A 149 -17.13 11.33 25.92
C ASP A 149 -17.16 9.79 25.92
N ILE A 150 -16.90 9.15 24.78
CA ILE A 150 -16.97 7.70 24.63
C ILE A 150 -15.57 7.09 24.80
N PRO A 151 -15.40 6.06 25.65
CA PRO A 151 -14.13 5.34 25.78
C PRO A 151 -13.68 4.74 24.44
N ILE A 152 -12.43 4.98 24.05
CA ILE A 152 -11.82 4.44 22.84
C ILE A 152 -10.62 3.56 23.19
N TYR A 153 -10.58 2.36 22.62
CA TYR A 153 -9.40 1.50 22.57
C TYR A 153 -8.78 1.55 21.17
N CYS A 154 -7.66 2.26 21.04
CA CYS A 154 -6.95 2.47 19.79
C CYS A 154 -5.86 1.42 19.63
N LEU A 155 -6.09 0.49 18.70
CA LEU A 155 -5.20 -0.61 18.37
C LEU A 155 -4.10 -0.12 17.42
N ASN A 156 -2.99 0.39 17.98
CA ASN A 156 -1.80 0.66 17.18
C ASN A 156 -1.04 -0.63 16.85
N VAL A 157 -1.30 -1.71 17.60
CA VAL A 157 -0.91 -3.08 17.26
C VAL A 157 -2.18 -3.85 16.93
N THR A 158 -2.36 -4.21 15.67
CA THR A 158 -3.54 -4.98 15.21
C THR A 158 -3.26 -6.48 15.19
N TYR A 159 -1.99 -6.89 15.23
CA TYR A 159 -1.59 -8.27 15.47
C TYR A 159 -0.20 -8.36 16.15
N PRO A 160 -0.03 -9.11 17.24
CA PRO A 160 -1.03 -9.87 17.98
C PRO A 160 -1.93 -8.97 18.83
N LEU A 161 -3.10 -9.47 19.20
CA LEU A 161 -3.95 -8.84 20.22
C LEU A 161 -3.46 -9.18 21.63
N ILE A 162 -3.76 -8.29 22.58
CA ILE A 162 -3.49 -8.50 24.00
C ILE A 162 -4.81 -8.82 24.70
N ASP A 163 -5.04 -10.10 25.00
CA ASP A 163 -6.30 -10.57 25.56
C ASP A 163 -6.66 -9.85 26.87
N GLU A 164 -5.68 -9.52 27.73
CA GLU A 164 -5.90 -8.76 28.95
C GLU A 164 -6.46 -7.36 28.67
N GLU A 165 -5.95 -6.66 27.65
CA GLU A 165 -6.42 -5.34 27.24
C GLU A 165 -7.85 -5.42 26.68
N VAL A 166 -8.12 -6.43 25.84
CA VAL A 166 -9.46 -6.68 25.28
C VAL A 166 -10.47 -6.94 26.40
N ARG A 167 -10.18 -7.88 27.30
CA ARG A 167 -11.05 -8.22 28.43
C ARG A 167 -11.26 -7.02 29.33
N GLY A 168 -10.18 -6.31 29.69
CA GLY A 168 -10.23 -5.15 30.58
C GLY A 168 -11.07 -4.01 30.01
N PHE A 169 -10.96 -3.73 28.70
CA PHE A 169 -11.74 -2.68 28.04
C PHE A 169 -13.22 -3.03 27.91
N CYS A 170 -13.54 -4.31 27.69
CA CYS A 170 -14.91 -4.74 27.46
C CYS A 170 -15.69 -5.03 28.75
N LEU A 171 -15.03 -5.40 29.85
CA LEU A 171 -15.67 -5.95 31.06
C LEU A 171 -16.87 -5.15 31.59
N ASP A 172 -16.82 -3.83 31.53
CA ASP A 172 -17.84 -2.91 32.06
C ASP A 172 -18.82 -2.41 30.99
N LYS A 173 -18.78 -2.95 29.77
CA LYS A 173 -19.54 -2.46 28.61
C LYS A 173 -20.61 -3.46 28.21
N ARG A 174 -21.79 -2.93 27.92
CA ARG A 174 -22.85 -3.70 27.25
C ARG A 174 -22.49 -4.01 25.81
N ALA A 175 -21.89 -3.06 25.09
CA ALA A 175 -21.44 -3.27 23.72
C ALA A 175 -20.23 -2.41 23.34
N VAL A 176 -19.46 -2.89 22.36
CA VAL A 176 -18.36 -2.15 21.73
C VAL A 176 -18.53 -2.11 20.21
N LEU A 177 -18.27 -0.94 19.63
CA LEU A 177 -18.19 -0.75 18.17
C LEU A 177 -16.78 -1.13 17.70
N MET A 178 -16.66 -2.12 16.82
CA MET A 178 -15.40 -2.52 16.19
C MET A 178 -15.21 -1.80 14.85
N VAL A 179 -14.30 -0.83 14.82
CA VAL A 179 -13.94 -0.06 13.63
C VAL A 179 -12.73 -0.71 12.96
N GLU A 180 -13.01 -1.72 12.13
CA GLU A 180 -12.04 -2.47 11.33
C GLU A 180 -12.34 -2.27 9.84
N GLU A 181 -11.45 -1.60 9.09
CA GLU A 181 -11.57 -1.42 7.65
C GLU A 181 -10.94 -2.60 6.89
N GLY A 182 -11.65 -3.11 5.89
CA GLY A 182 -11.20 -4.21 5.04
C GLY A 182 -11.92 -5.55 5.31
N GLN A 183 -11.51 -6.56 4.54
CA GLN A 183 -11.93 -7.96 4.67
C GLN A 183 -10.72 -8.87 4.65
N PRO A 184 -10.70 -9.96 5.45
CA PRO A 184 -11.73 -10.38 6.42
C PRO A 184 -11.78 -9.46 7.66
N ASP A 185 -12.87 -9.53 8.42
CA ASP A 185 -13.09 -8.90 9.73
C ASP A 185 -12.42 -9.67 10.88
N TYR A 186 -11.10 -9.86 10.77
CA TYR A 186 -10.37 -10.75 11.67
C TYR A 186 -10.27 -10.22 13.10
N LEU A 187 -10.26 -8.89 13.30
CA LEU A 187 -10.28 -8.29 14.64
C LEU A 187 -11.63 -8.49 15.30
N GLU A 188 -12.73 -8.27 14.59
CA GLU A 188 -14.09 -8.54 15.09
C GLU A 188 -14.23 -10.03 15.49
N GLN A 189 -13.76 -10.95 14.64
CA GLN A 189 -13.77 -12.38 14.94
C GLN A 189 -12.91 -12.72 16.18
N ALA A 190 -11.70 -12.16 16.28
CA ALA A 190 -10.80 -12.42 17.40
C ALA A 190 -11.36 -11.87 18.72
N PHE A 191 -11.93 -10.66 18.74
CA PHE A 191 -12.58 -10.09 19.92
C PHE A 191 -13.76 -10.95 20.37
N ASN A 192 -14.63 -11.38 19.45
CA ASN A 192 -15.73 -12.28 19.79
C ASN A 192 -15.21 -13.58 20.44
N SER A 193 -14.12 -14.16 19.93
CA SER A 193 -13.53 -15.36 20.52
C SER A 193 -12.96 -15.11 21.92
N ILE A 194 -12.21 -14.02 22.12
CA ILE A 194 -11.59 -13.68 23.42
C ILE A 194 -12.68 -13.48 24.48
N LEU A 195 -13.71 -12.68 24.17
CA LEU A 195 -14.79 -12.39 25.10
C LEU A 195 -15.62 -13.63 25.41
N LYS A 196 -15.89 -14.48 24.40
CA LYS A 196 -16.63 -15.72 24.62
C LYS A 196 -15.86 -16.71 25.50
N ASN A 197 -14.54 -16.83 25.31
CA ASN A 197 -13.70 -17.70 26.13
C ASN A 197 -13.57 -17.22 27.58
N ALA A 198 -13.76 -15.92 27.83
CA ALA A 198 -13.71 -15.32 29.15
C ALA A 198 -15.10 -15.12 29.80
N ASP A 199 -16.17 -15.61 29.15
CA ASP A 199 -17.57 -15.40 29.56
C ASP A 199 -17.93 -13.93 29.82
N ILE A 200 -17.34 -13.00 29.06
CA ILE A 200 -17.67 -11.58 29.12
C ILE A 200 -18.86 -11.32 28.19
N PRO A 201 -20.00 -10.78 28.69
CA PRO A 201 -21.24 -10.68 27.93
C PRO A 201 -21.28 -9.52 26.92
N THR A 202 -20.23 -8.71 26.86
CA THR A 202 -20.13 -7.54 25.98
C THR A 202 -20.33 -7.90 24.53
N LYS A 203 -21.27 -7.23 23.87
CA LYS A 203 -21.54 -7.43 22.45
C LYS A 203 -20.50 -6.70 21.60
N VAL A 204 -19.84 -7.40 20.67
CA VAL A 204 -19.03 -6.78 19.61
C VAL A 204 -19.91 -6.51 18.40
N VAL A 205 -19.87 -5.29 17.89
CA VAL A 205 -20.62 -4.86 16.71
C VAL A 205 -19.66 -4.15 15.75
N GLY A 206 -19.31 -4.75 14.63
CA GLY A 206 -18.55 -4.06 13.58
C GLY A 206 -19.29 -4.10 12.25
N LYS A 207 -19.08 -5.15 11.45
CA LYS A 207 -19.63 -5.27 10.09
C LYS A 207 -21.17 -5.32 10.01
N ALA A 208 -21.84 -5.57 11.14
CA ALA A 208 -23.30 -5.45 11.22
C ALA A 208 -23.81 -4.02 10.95
N VAL A 209 -23.01 -3.00 11.26
CA VAL A 209 -23.36 -1.57 11.07
C VAL A 209 -22.36 -0.81 10.21
N LEU A 210 -21.19 -1.38 9.95
CA LEU A 210 -20.14 -0.81 9.10
C LEU A 210 -19.98 -1.59 7.79
N PRO A 211 -19.63 -0.94 6.66
CA PRO A 211 -19.45 -1.64 5.39
C PRO A 211 -18.42 -2.78 5.47
N HIS A 212 -18.70 -3.89 4.79
CA HIS A 212 -17.75 -4.99 4.67
C HIS A 212 -16.51 -4.58 3.89
N ALA A 213 -16.66 -3.84 2.79
CA ALA A 213 -15.59 -3.47 1.88
C ALA A 213 -15.70 -2.00 1.46
N GLY A 214 -14.62 -1.50 0.85
CA GLY A 214 -14.47 -0.09 0.46
C GLY A 214 -13.68 0.71 1.50
N GLU A 215 -13.69 2.03 1.33
CA GLU A 215 -13.02 2.96 2.24
C GLU A 215 -13.99 3.41 3.34
N TYR A 216 -13.51 3.41 4.59
CA TYR A 216 -14.19 4.03 5.73
C TYR A 216 -14.01 5.53 5.67
N THR A 217 -14.88 6.17 4.88
CA THR A 217 -15.02 7.62 4.85
C THR A 217 -15.65 8.15 6.15
N GLY A 218 -15.53 9.45 6.41
CA GLY A 218 -16.20 10.08 7.57
C GLY A 218 -17.72 9.85 7.57
N GLN A 219 -18.35 9.83 6.39
CA GLN A 219 -19.77 9.52 6.24
C GLN A 219 -20.09 8.06 6.58
N ALA A 220 -19.29 7.10 6.11
CA ALA A 220 -19.49 5.69 6.40
C ALA A 220 -19.36 5.40 7.91
N LEU A 221 -18.33 5.97 8.55
CA LEU A 221 -18.15 5.85 10.00
C LEU A 221 -19.26 6.54 10.78
N LEU A 222 -19.70 7.73 10.36
CA LEU A 222 -20.81 8.44 11.02
C LEU A 222 -22.11 7.62 10.97
N GLN A 223 -22.43 7.02 9.83
CA GLN A 223 -23.62 6.18 9.69
C GLN A 223 -23.55 4.94 10.60
N GLY A 224 -22.43 4.23 10.59
CA GLY A 224 -22.24 3.04 11.44
C GLY A 224 -22.23 3.38 12.94
N LEU A 225 -21.55 4.46 13.32
CA LEU A 225 -21.55 4.98 14.69
C LEU A 225 -22.97 5.30 15.16
N ARG A 226 -23.78 5.98 14.35
CA ARG A 226 -25.18 6.30 14.70
C ARG A 226 -26.03 5.05 14.82
N ALA A 227 -25.89 4.09 13.91
CA ALA A 227 -26.62 2.83 13.98
C ALA A 227 -26.30 2.07 15.28
N PHE A 228 -25.01 1.99 15.66
CA PHE A 228 -24.57 1.43 16.93
C PHE A 228 -25.16 2.18 18.14
N LEU A 229 -25.06 3.51 18.16
CA LEU A 229 -25.56 4.31 19.28
C LEU A 229 -27.09 4.25 19.41
N ARG A 230 -27.86 4.17 18.31
CA ARG A 230 -29.32 4.03 18.35
C ARG A 230 -29.75 2.78 19.14
N GLU A 231 -29.00 1.69 19.00
CA GLU A 231 -29.29 0.43 19.67
C GLU A 231 -28.71 0.38 21.10
N TYR A 232 -27.46 0.83 21.28
CA TYR A 232 -26.70 0.60 22.51
C TYR A 232 -26.46 1.84 23.38
N ALA A 233 -26.75 3.05 22.92
CA ALA A 233 -26.64 4.26 23.75
C ALA A 233 -27.47 5.43 23.19
N PRO A 234 -28.80 5.29 23.05
CA PRO A 234 -29.63 6.28 22.37
C PRO A 234 -29.62 7.65 23.07
N HIS A 235 -29.34 7.69 24.37
CA HIS A 235 -29.21 8.93 25.16
C HIS A 235 -28.01 9.81 24.73
N LEU A 236 -27.01 9.25 24.04
CA LEU A 236 -25.86 9.99 23.50
C LEU A 236 -26.18 10.65 22.15
N LEU A 237 -27.29 10.29 21.50
CA LEU A 237 -27.68 10.89 20.24
C LEU A 237 -28.39 12.23 20.51
N LYS A 238 -27.77 13.33 20.09
CA LYS A 238 -28.46 14.62 19.95
C LYS A 238 -29.47 14.53 18.79
N ASP A 239 -30.52 15.35 18.87
CA ASP A 239 -31.70 15.35 17.99
C ASP A 239 -31.37 15.11 16.49
N ASP A 240 -32.06 14.16 15.84
CA ASP A 240 -31.76 13.61 14.50
C ASP A 240 -31.69 14.69 13.38
N LYS A 241 -32.30 15.86 13.60
CA LYS A 241 -32.50 16.91 12.58
C LYS A 241 -31.23 17.60 12.09
N GLN A 242 -30.13 17.57 12.84
CA GLN A 242 -28.90 18.29 12.47
C GLN A 242 -27.98 17.49 11.53
N ILE A 243 -28.16 16.18 11.41
CA ILE A 243 -27.19 15.28 10.74
C ILE A 243 -27.71 14.71 9.42
N ASP A 244 -29.03 14.66 9.19
CA ASP A 244 -29.61 14.45 7.85
C ASP A 244 -29.17 15.55 6.86
N ALA A 245 -28.68 16.68 7.37
CA ALA A 245 -28.07 17.76 6.59
C ALA A 245 -26.68 17.42 6.01
N ILE A 246 -26.04 16.32 6.45
CA ILE A 246 -24.68 15.92 6.02
C ILE A 246 -24.72 14.98 4.82
N SER A 247 -25.83 14.29 4.60
CA SER A 247 -26.06 13.67 3.29
C SER A 247 -26.34 14.79 2.29
N VAL A 248 -25.31 15.17 1.52
CA VAL A 248 -25.50 16.04 0.37
C VAL A 248 -26.50 15.34 -0.55
N PRO A 249 -27.68 15.92 -0.84
CA PRO A 249 -28.66 15.33 -1.73
C PRO A 249 -28.00 14.89 -3.04
N ALA A 250 -28.42 13.74 -3.57
CA ALA A 250 -27.81 13.18 -4.78
C ALA A 250 -27.85 14.19 -5.95
N GLU A 251 -28.85 15.06 -5.97
CA GLU A 251 -29.05 16.15 -6.92
C GLU A 251 -27.96 17.21 -6.79
N ILE A 252 -27.57 17.59 -5.56
CA ILE A 252 -26.47 18.54 -5.31
C ILE A 252 -25.13 17.87 -5.63
N GLN A 253 -24.93 16.59 -5.29
CA GLN A 253 -23.72 15.86 -5.68
C GLN A 253 -23.56 15.79 -7.21
N LYS A 254 -24.63 15.47 -7.93
CA LYS A 254 -24.68 15.48 -9.40
C LYS A 254 -24.47 16.89 -9.96
N GLY A 255 -25.07 17.91 -9.35
CA GLY A 255 -24.90 19.31 -9.72
C GLY A 255 -23.46 19.80 -9.57
N VAL A 256 -22.81 19.48 -8.45
CA VAL A 256 -21.40 19.81 -8.20
C VAL A 256 -20.48 19.08 -9.19
N ALA A 257 -20.75 17.80 -9.48
CA ALA A 257 -19.98 17.04 -10.46
C ALA A 257 -20.02 17.64 -11.88
N ASN A 258 -21.09 18.38 -12.22
CA ASN A 258 -21.22 19.07 -13.50
C ASN A 258 -20.48 20.42 -13.56
N VAL A 259 -20.19 21.04 -12.42
CA VAL A 259 -19.59 22.40 -12.34
C VAL A 259 -18.13 22.35 -11.92
N VAL A 260 -17.75 21.38 -11.06
CA VAL A 260 -16.39 21.22 -10.56
C VAL A 260 -15.67 20.16 -11.41
N PRO A 261 -14.64 20.53 -12.18
CA PRO A 261 -13.90 19.57 -12.96
C PRO A 261 -13.23 18.56 -12.03
N GLN A 262 -13.35 17.28 -12.40
CA GLN A 262 -12.65 16.20 -11.71
C GLN A 262 -11.14 16.46 -11.79
N ARG A 263 -10.43 16.17 -10.69
CA ARG A 263 -8.97 16.24 -10.60
C ARG A 263 -8.40 14.83 -10.41
N PRO A 264 -8.52 13.95 -11.42
CA PRO A 264 -7.91 12.63 -11.33
C PRO A 264 -6.39 12.76 -11.17
N PRO A 265 -5.73 11.78 -10.54
CA PRO A 265 -4.28 11.66 -10.57
C PRO A 265 -3.77 11.74 -12.02
N GLY A 266 -2.69 12.47 -12.25
CA GLY A 266 -2.21 12.75 -13.59
C GLY A 266 -0.72 13.05 -13.64
N PHE A 267 -0.19 13.07 -14.87
CA PHE A 267 1.22 13.35 -15.11
C PHE A 267 1.60 14.80 -14.82
N CYS A 268 2.75 15.01 -14.16
CA CYS A 268 3.33 16.32 -13.94
C CYS A 268 3.49 17.12 -15.24
N THR A 269 3.50 18.45 -15.13
CA THR A 269 3.84 19.34 -16.26
C THR A 269 5.24 18.99 -16.77
N GLY A 270 5.36 18.77 -18.08
CA GLY A 270 6.62 18.38 -18.71
C GLY A 270 7.02 16.90 -18.52
N CYS A 271 6.19 16.07 -17.89
CA CYS A 271 6.46 14.64 -17.70
C CYS A 271 6.81 13.94 -19.03
N PRO A 272 7.90 13.14 -19.06
CA PRO A 272 8.37 12.46 -20.27
C PRO A 272 7.43 11.34 -20.76
N GLU A 273 6.44 10.95 -19.97
CA GLU A 273 5.53 9.86 -20.32
C GLU A 273 4.32 10.32 -21.13
N ARG A 274 3.92 11.60 -20.99
CA ARG A 274 2.80 12.16 -21.77
C ARG A 274 3.01 11.99 -23.29
N PRO A 275 4.20 12.27 -23.86
CA PRO A 275 4.50 11.98 -25.26
C PRO A 275 4.35 10.50 -25.68
N VAL A 276 4.71 9.56 -24.80
CA VAL A 276 4.57 8.11 -25.07
C VAL A 276 3.10 7.75 -25.28
N PHE A 277 2.23 8.18 -24.37
CA PHE A 277 0.80 7.90 -24.45
C PHE A 277 0.10 8.70 -25.56
N SER A 278 0.57 9.90 -25.88
CA SER A 278 0.14 10.63 -27.07
C SER A 278 0.46 9.85 -28.35
N ALA A 279 1.68 9.30 -28.47
CA ALA A 279 2.07 8.47 -29.61
C ALA A 279 1.20 7.21 -29.73
N MET A 280 0.90 6.55 -28.61
CA MET A 280 -0.01 5.41 -28.56
C MET A 280 -1.44 5.77 -28.99
N LYS A 281 -2.02 6.89 -28.49
CA LYS A 281 -3.35 7.36 -28.94
C LYS A 281 -3.36 7.62 -30.44
N LEU A 282 -2.33 8.27 -30.99
CA LEU A 282 -2.21 8.52 -32.42
C LEU A 282 -2.08 7.22 -33.24
N LEU A 283 -1.37 6.21 -32.72
CA LEU A 283 -1.29 4.90 -33.34
C LEU A 283 -2.64 4.17 -33.30
N GLN A 284 -3.37 4.23 -32.19
CA GLN A 284 -4.71 3.62 -32.08
C GLN A 284 -5.73 4.22 -33.06
N LYS A 285 -5.53 5.47 -33.52
CA LYS A 285 -6.33 6.04 -34.62
C LYS A 285 -6.05 5.38 -35.97
N GLU A 286 -4.86 4.83 -36.18
CA GLU A 286 -4.48 4.18 -37.44
C GLU A 286 -4.78 2.68 -37.46
N ILE A 287 -4.46 1.97 -36.39
CA ILE A 287 -4.52 0.49 -36.35
C ILE A 287 -5.60 -0.03 -35.39
N GLY A 288 -6.40 0.87 -34.81
CA GLY A 288 -7.37 0.57 -33.77
C GLY A 288 -6.74 0.32 -32.39
N LYS A 289 -7.59 0.12 -31.38
CA LYS A 289 -7.16 -0.19 -30.01
C LYS A 289 -6.43 -1.56 -29.97
N PHE A 290 -5.55 -1.71 -28.97
CA PHE A 290 -4.81 -2.92 -28.66
C PHE A 290 -4.70 -3.06 -27.14
N HIS A 291 -4.45 -4.28 -26.65
CA HIS A 291 -4.37 -4.55 -25.21
C HIS A 291 -3.10 -3.93 -24.63
N VAL A 292 -3.25 -3.21 -23.51
CA VAL A 292 -2.16 -2.60 -22.76
C VAL A 292 -2.18 -3.09 -21.31
N SER A 293 -1.12 -3.80 -20.90
CA SER A 293 -0.91 -4.18 -19.50
C SER A 293 0.09 -3.23 -18.86
N CYS A 294 -0.30 -2.57 -17.78
CA CYS A 294 0.56 -1.59 -17.10
C CYS A 294 1.19 -2.18 -15.84
N ASP A 295 2.40 -1.75 -15.51
CA ASP A 295 2.95 -1.91 -14.17
C ASP A 295 2.42 -0.83 -13.21
N ILE A 296 2.73 -0.89 -11.91
CA ILE A 296 2.51 0.24 -11.00
C ILE A 296 3.63 1.26 -11.19
N GLY A 297 3.26 2.52 -11.46
CA GLY A 297 4.17 3.64 -11.66
C GLY A 297 3.44 4.87 -12.18
N CYS A 298 4.16 5.95 -12.52
CA CYS A 298 3.54 7.16 -13.08
C CYS A 298 2.72 6.85 -14.34
N HIS A 299 3.18 5.89 -15.14
CA HIS A 299 2.55 5.45 -16.38
C HIS A 299 1.13 4.92 -16.17
N LEU A 300 0.79 4.46 -14.96
CA LEU A 300 -0.56 4.01 -14.61
C LEU A 300 -1.63 5.09 -14.79
N PHE A 301 -1.25 6.37 -14.66
CA PHE A 301 -2.18 7.48 -14.87
C PHE A 301 -2.67 7.60 -16.31
N SER A 302 -2.08 6.86 -17.28
CA SER A 302 -2.60 6.79 -18.64
C SER A 302 -3.98 6.16 -18.75
N ILE A 303 -4.42 5.40 -17.74
CA ILE A 303 -5.75 4.79 -17.72
C ILE A 303 -6.86 5.85 -17.66
N LEU A 304 -6.55 7.03 -17.10
CA LEU A 304 -7.50 8.11 -16.90
C LEU A 304 -7.52 9.06 -18.12
N PRO A 305 -8.58 9.88 -18.27
CA PRO A 305 -8.60 10.94 -19.27
C PRO A 305 -7.37 11.86 -19.15
N PRO A 306 -6.79 12.34 -20.26
CA PRO A 306 -7.29 12.22 -21.64
C PRO A 306 -6.76 11.00 -22.42
N PHE A 307 -6.01 10.10 -21.76
CA PHE A 307 -5.31 9.03 -22.47
C PHE A 307 -6.14 7.76 -22.58
N ASP A 308 -6.96 7.39 -21.60
CA ASP A 308 -7.80 6.18 -21.61
C ASP A 308 -7.07 4.93 -22.18
N ILE A 309 -5.81 4.75 -21.78
CA ILE A 309 -4.92 3.67 -22.21
C ILE A 309 -4.54 2.81 -21.00
N GLY A 310 -4.94 1.54 -21.07
CA GLY A 310 -4.63 0.49 -20.10
C GLY A 310 -5.82 -0.44 -19.94
N ASN A 311 -5.54 -1.73 -19.77
CA ASN A 311 -6.53 -2.79 -19.64
C ASN A 311 -6.36 -3.60 -18.35
N THR A 312 -5.11 -3.81 -17.93
CA THR A 312 -4.76 -4.54 -16.72
C THR A 312 -3.63 -3.82 -16.01
N THR A 313 -3.52 -4.01 -14.70
CA THR A 313 -2.41 -3.46 -13.91
C THR A 313 -1.89 -4.52 -12.95
N MET A 314 -0.57 -4.68 -12.91
CA MET A 314 0.15 -5.45 -11.91
C MET A 314 1.27 -4.58 -11.34
N GLY A 315 1.79 -4.89 -10.15
CA GLY A 315 2.93 -4.15 -9.57
C GLY A 315 4.25 -4.90 -9.66
N TYR A 316 5.32 -4.25 -9.19
CA TYR A 316 6.62 -4.87 -8.94
C TYR A 316 7.31 -5.48 -10.18
N GLY A 317 7.11 -4.94 -11.38
CA GLY A 317 7.73 -5.47 -12.60
C GLY A 317 6.96 -6.63 -13.23
N LEU A 318 5.75 -6.94 -12.73
CA LEU A 318 4.94 -8.06 -13.19
C LEU A 318 3.97 -7.69 -14.31
N GLY A 319 3.92 -6.43 -14.77
CA GLY A 319 3.01 -6.02 -15.85
C GLY A 319 3.13 -6.88 -17.10
N TRP A 320 4.35 -7.16 -17.57
CA TRP A 320 4.54 -8.00 -18.74
C TRP A 320 4.33 -9.49 -18.47
N ALA A 321 4.72 -9.96 -17.28
CA ALA A 321 4.47 -11.35 -16.87
C ALA A 321 2.96 -11.64 -16.80
N GLY A 322 2.17 -10.69 -16.29
CA GLY A 322 0.70 -10.78 -16.26
C GLY A 322 0.06 -10.82 -17.65
N SER A 323 0.70 -10.22 -18.66
CA SER A 323 0.23 -10.30 -20.05
C SER A 323 0.80 -11.48 -20.84
N SER A 324 1.58 -12.37 -20.22
CA SER A 324 2.17 -13.54 -20.90
C SER A 324 1.12 -14.49 -21.48
N ALA A 325 -0.09 -14.51 -20.90
CA ALA A 325 -1.23 -15.29 -21.38
C ALA A 325 -1.70 -14.87 -22.78
N PHE A 326 -1.37 -13.66 -23.25
CA PHE A 326 -1.71 -13.18 -24.59
C PHE A 326 -0.74 -13.67 -25.68
N GLY A 327 -0.30 -14.94 -25.60
CA GLY A 327 0.54 -15.60 -26.60
C GLY A 327 -0.22 -16.26 -27.75
N ALA A 328 -1.54 -16.05 -27.85
CA ALA A 328 -2.38 -16.63 -28.89
C ALA A 328 -2.12 -15.97 -30.26
N LYS A 329 -2.34 -16.73 -31.34
CA LYS A 329 -2.25 -16.20 -32.72
C LYS A 329 -3.36 -15.18 -32.95
N ALA A 330 -2.99 -13.91 -33.15
CA ALA A 330 -3.90 -12.80 -33.36
C ALA A 330 -3.29 -11.76 -34.32
N ASP A 331 -4.12 -10.90 -34.89
CA ASP A 331 -3.68 -9.84 -35.81
C ASP A 331 -2.95 -8.67 -35.12
N LYS A 332 -3.00 -8.63 -33.77
CA LYS A 332 -2.41 -7.57 -32.96
C LYS A 332 -1.59 -8.15 -31.83
N ARG A 333 -0.45 -7.52 -31.57
CA ARG A 333 0.38 -7.76 -30.39
C ARG A 333 -0.17 -6.99 -29.19
N THR A 334 0.07 -7.51 -28.00
CA THR A 334 -0.17 -6.77 -26.76
C THR A 334 1.04 -5.92 -26.40
N VAL A 335 0.80 -4.86 -25.63
CA VAL A 335 1.84 -3.97 -25.12
C VAL A 335 1.85 -4.01 -23.61
N ALA A 336 3.01 -4.27 -23.01
CA ALA A 336 3.24 -4.02 -21.60
C ALA A 336 3.94 -2.66 -21.42
N ILE A 337 3.49 -1.84 -20.47
CA ILE A 337 4.17 -0.59 -20.08
C ILE A 337 4.75 -0.78 -18.68
N MET A 338 6.04 -0.50 -18.53
CA MET A 338 6.76 -0.68 -17.28
C MET A 338 7.68 0.50 -17.04
N GLY A 339 7.78 0.99 -15.81
CA GLY A 339 8.84 1.92 -15.43
C GLY A 339 10.17 1.18 -15.24
N ASP A 340 11.28 1.88 -15.41
CA ASP A 340 12.62 1.43 -15.04
C ASP A 340 12.72 0.88 -13.59
N GLY A 341 12.02 1.49 -12.62
CA GLY A 341 11.93 0.97 -11.25
C GLY A 341 11.34 -0.44 -11.19
N GLY A 342 10.22 -0.68 -11.88
CA GLY A 342 9.61 -2.01 -11.97
C GLY A 342 10.50 -3.01 -12.74
N PHE A 343 11.17 -2.52 -13.79
CA PHE A 343 12.10 -3.31 -14.59
C PHE A 343 13.28 -3.84 -13.75
N TRP A 344 13.92 -2.97 -12.97
CA TRP A 344 15.04 -3.35 -12.12
C TRP A 344 14.62 -4.08 -10.84
N HIS A 345 13.36 -4.00 -10.43
CA HIS A 345 12.84 -4.74 -9.29
C HIS A 345 12.66 -6.23 -9.61
N ASN A 346 11.72 -6.58 -10.52
CA ASN A 346 11.59 -7.97 -11.02
C ASN A 346 11.42 -8.07 -12.54
N GLY A 347 11.15 -6.97 -13.25
CA GLY A 347 10.74 -7.03 -14.65
C GLY A 347 11.74 -7.72 -15.57
N LEU A 348 13.04 -7.61 -15.30
CA LEU A 348 14.08 -8.33 -16.05
C LEU A 348 13.96 -9.85 -15.90
N THR A 349 13.76 -10.35 -14.67
CA THR A 349 13.74 -11.80 -14.39
C THR A 349 12.38 -12.41 -14.69
N SER A 350 11.30 -11.85 -14.11
CA SER A 350 9.95 -12.40 -14.22
C SER A 350 9.27 -12.08 -15.55
N GLY A 351 9.61 -10.95 -16.17
CA GLY A 351 9.05 -10.51 -17.45
C GLY A 351 9.92 -10.90 -18.63
N VAL A 352 11.09 -10.26 -18.76
CA VAL A 352 11.95 -10.38 -19.94
C VAL A 352 12.51 -11.79 -20.10
N GLY A 353 13.07 -12.37 -19.03
CA GLY A 353 13.62 -13.73 -19.06
C GLY A 353 12.56 -14.76 -19.48
N ASN A 354 11.36 -14.65 -18.92
CA ASN A 354 10.23 -15.51 -19.30
C ASN A 354 9.79 -15.30 -20.76
N ALA A 355 9.71 -14.06 -21.22
CA ALA A 355 9.32 -13.74 -22.59
C ALA A 355 10.32 -14.28 -23.62
N VAL A 356 11.63 -14.21 -23.33
CA VAL A 356 12.68 -14.81 -24.17
C VAL A 356 12.55 -16.34 -24.18
N PHE A 357 12.45 -16.96 -22.99
CA PHE A 357 12.32 -18.41 -22.86
C PHE A 357 11.12 -18.95 -23.64
N ASN A 358 9.97 -18.28 -23.54
CA ASN A 358 8.73 -18.69 -24.19
C ASN A 358 8.56 -18.13 -25.62
N LYS A 359 9.57 -17.45 -26.18
CA LYS A 359 9.52 -16.80 -27.51
C LYS A 359 8.27 -15.92 -27.70
N ASN A 360 7.89 -15.20 -26.65
CA ASN A 360 6.69 -14.36 -26.63
C ASN A 360 6.82 -13.24 -27.67
N ASP A 361 5.82 -13.06 -28.53
CA ASP A 361 5.88 -12.11 -29.67
C ASP A 361 5.38 -10.69 -29.33
N ASN A 362 5.05 -10.42 -28.07
CA ASN A 362 4.49 -9.14 -27.63
C ASN A 362 5.55 -8.07 -27.38
N ILE A 363 5.06 -6.87 -27.08
CA ILE A 363 5.88 -5.66 -26.97
C ILE A 363 5.97 -5.24 -25.51
N LEU A 364 7.17 -4.99 -25.02
CA LEU A 364 7.43 -4.28 -23.77
C LEU A 364 7.93 -2.87 -24.07
N VAL A 365 7.27 -1.87 -23.52
CA VAL A 365 7.76 -0.48 -23.47
C VAL A 365 8.23 -0.21 -22.05
N ILE A 366 9.52 0.08 -21.91
CA ILE A 366 10.13 0.47 -20.63
C ILE A 366 10.31 1.98 -20.64
N VAL A 367 9.64 2.68 -19.72
CA VAL A 367 9.88 4.10 -19.47
C VAL A 367 11.11 4.22 -18.58
N ASP A 368 12.22 4.63 -19.18
CA ASP A 368 13.49 4.89 -18.50
C ASP A 368 13.61 6.38 -18.21
N ASN A 369 13.09 6.76 -17.04
CA ASN A 369 13.07 8.14 -16.57
C ASN A 369 14.18 8.45 -15.55
N GLY A 370 14.96 7.42 -15.19
CA GLY A 370 16.13 7.46 -14.33
C GLY A 370 15.82 7.35 -12.84
N TYR A 371 14.59 7.06 -12.43
CA TYR A 371 14.20 7.08 -11.01
C TYR A 371 13.01 6.17 -10.71
N SER A 372 12.88 5.73 -9.45
CA SER A 372 11.57 5.31 -8.93
C SER A 372 10.69 6.54 -8.71
N ALA A 373 10.20 7.11 -9.81
CA ALA A 373 9.63 8.46 -9.83
C ALA A 373 8.34 8.60 -9.01
N ALA A 374 7.42 7.63 -9.12
CA ALA A 374 6.11 7.69 -8.47
C ALA A 374 6.19 7.64 -6.94
N THR A 375 7.27 7.06 -6.40
CA THR A 375 7.45 6.77 -4.97
C THR A 375 8.39 7.73 -4.26
N GLY A 376 8.82 8.82 -4.91
CA GLY A 376 9.66 9.84 -4.30
C GLY A 376 10.94 10.18 -5.07
N GLY A 377 11.28 9.43 -6.11
CA GLY A 377 12.45 9.72 -6.96
C GLY A 377 13.73 9.06 -6.48
N GLN A 378 13.65 7.86 -5.90
CA GLN A 378 14.80 7.08 -5.46
C GLN A 378 15.70 6.68 -6.63
N ASP A 379 17.02 6.66 -6.40
CA ASP A 379 17.99 6.11 -7.35
C ASP A 379 17.80 4.60 -7.55
N ILE A 380 18.01 4.17 -8.78
CA ILE A 380 17.89 2.79 -9.30
C ILE A 380 19.05 2.52 -10.27
N LEU A 381 19.16 1.29 -10.78
CA LEU A 381 20.30 0.87 -11.59
C LEU A 381 20.51 1.73 -12.85
N SER A 382 19.43 2.18 -13.51
CA SER A 382 19.50 3.07 -14.68
C SER A 382 19.48 4.58 -14.34
N SER A 383 19.54 4.95 -13.06
CA SER A 383 19.69 6.35 -12.68
C SER A 383 20.97 6.94 -13.25
N ARG A 384 20.89 8.22 -13.64
CA ARG A 384 22.03 8.99 -14.19
C ARG A 384 22.71 9.86 -13.11
N ALA A 385 22.41 9.60 -11.84
CA ALA A 385 22.98 10.30 -10.71
C ALA A 385 24.34 9.71 -10.34
N ASP A 386 25.25 10.56 -9.88
CA ASP A 386 26.46 10.14 -9.17
C ASP A 386 26.06 9.80 -7.73
N ASN A 387 26.22 8.54 -7.33
CA ASN A 387 25.82 8.04 -6.03
C ASN A 387 27.00 7.34 -5.34
N LYS A 388 27.45 7.90 -4.21
CA LYS A 388 28.62 7.40 -3.46
C LYS A 388 28.48 5.97 -2.95
N THR A 389 27.25 5.46 -2.82
CA THR A 389 26.96 4.15 -2.19
C THR A 389 26.32 3.15 -3.14
N LYS A 390 25.98 3.54 -4.37
CA LYS A 390 25.22 2.71 -5.32
C LYS A 390 25.88 2.68 -6.69
N SER A 391 25.77 1.55 -7.37
CA SER A 391 26.14 1.42 -8.79
C SER A 391 24.97 1.85 -9.66
N THR A 392 25.12 2.96 -10.36
CA THR A 392 24.13 3.55 -11.27
C THR A 392 24.63 3.48 -12.72
N ASN A 393 23.94 4.14 -13.67
CA ASN A 393 24.32 4.19 -15.09
C ASN A 393 24.35 2.82 -15.80
N ASN A 394 23.53 1.87 -15.36
CA ASN A 394 23.36 0.58 -16.03
C ASN A 394 22.27 0.69 -17.11
N PRO A 395 22.60 0.57 -18.42
CA PRO A 395 21.61 0.72 -19.47
C PRO A 395 20.67 -0.49 -19.54
N ILE A 396 19.36 -0.21 -19.57
CA ILE A 396 18.30 -1.23 -19.69
C ILE A 396 18.47 -2.06 -20.97
N SER A 397 18.85 -1.43 -22.08
CA SER A 397 19.10 -2.12 -23.36
C SER A 397 20.20 -3.18 -23.27
N ARG A 398 21.26 -2.92 -22.50
CA ARG A 398 22.34 -3.89 -22.28
C ARG A 398 21.82 -5.09 -21.49
N ALA A 399 21.02 -4.86 -20.45
CA ALA A 399 20.45 -5.91 -19.63
C ALA A 399 19.51 -6.82 -20.43
N VAL A 400 18.56 -6.26 -21.19
CA VAL A 400 17.63 -7.08 -21.98
C VAL A 400 18.33 -7.85 -23.11
N ARG A 401 19.39 -7.28 -23.71
CA ARG A 401 20.23 -7.99 -24.69
C ARG A 401 21.01 -9.13 -24.05
N GLY A 402 21.54 -8.91 -22.86
CA GLY A 402 22.24 -9.95 -22.10
C GLY A 402 21.36 -11.16 -21.76
N VAL A 403 20.05 -10.95 -21.64
CA VAL A 403 19.05 -12.02 -21.42
C VAL A 403 18.60 -12.69 -22.73
N GLY A 404 18.91 -12.12 -23.90
CA GLY A 404 18.61 -12.72 -25.21
C GLY A 404 17.55 -11.99 -26.04
N VAL A 405 17.18 -10.76 -25.71
CA VAL A 405 16.28 -9.96 -26.57
C VAL A 405 17.04 -9.40 -27.77
N GLU A 406 16.67 -9.81 -28.97
CA GLU A 406 17.29 -9.36 -30.22
C GLU A 406 16.68 -8.04 -30.72
N TRP A 407 15.35 -7.92 -30.68
CA TRP A 407 14.64 -6.71 -31.10
C TRP A 407 14.56 -5.71 -29.94
N VAL A 408 15.46 -4.73 -29.96
CA VAL A 408 15.49 -3.62 -28.99
C VAL A 408 15.60 -2.30 -29.73
N ARG A 409 14.83 -1.30 -29.30
CA ARG A 409 14.85 0.08 -29.81
C ARG A 409 14.89 1.07 -28.65
N GLU A 410 15.77 2.06 -28.73
CA GLU A 410 15.79 3.19 -27.80
C GLU A 410 15.21 4.42 -28.48
N VAL A 411 14.31 5.11 -27.78
CA VAL A 411 13.60 6.28 -28.32
C VAL A 411 13.52 7.37 -27.27
N ASN A 412 13.90 8.59 -27.63
CA ASN A 412 13.63 9.76 -26.79
C ASN A 412 12.13 10.02 -26.74
N THR A 413 11.55 10.09 -25.54
CA THR A 413 10.08 10.16 -25.40
C THR A 413 9.49 11.44 -26.00
N TYR A 414 10.18 12.58 -25.95
CA TYR A 414 9.69 13.84 -26.52
C TYR A 414 9.60 13.82 -28.06
N ASN A 415 10.24 12.86 -28.74
CA ASN A 415 10.06 12.65 -30.16
C ASN A 415 8.84 11.75 -30.43
N ILE A 416 7.65 12.35 -30.37
CA ILE A 416 6.35 11.67 -30.57
C ILE A 416 6.30 10.94 -31.91
N GLY A 417 6.83 11.56 -32.99
CA GLY A 417 6.84 10.97 -34.32
C GLY A 417 7.64 9.67 -34.38
N ARG A 418 8.86 9.68 -33.83
CA ARG A 418 9.71 8.49 -33.72
C ARG A 418 9.08 7.44 -32.81
N MET A 419 8.52 7.84 -31.66
CA MET A 419 7.86 6.91 -30.74
C MET A 419 6.69 6.17 -31.41
N LYS A 420 5.83 6.90 -32.13
CA LYS A 420 4.73 6.31 -32.89
C LYS A 420 5.23 5.38 -33.98
N ALA A 421 6.26 5.78 -34.74
CA ALA A 421 6.83 4.96 -35.80
C ALA A 421 7.44 3.66 -35.25
N THR A 422 8.18 3.71 -34.14
CA THR A 422 8.76 2.54 -33.48
C THR A 422 7.68 1.61 -32.91
N LEU A 423 6.63 2.14 -32.30
CA LEU A 423 5.49 1.34 -31.86
C LEU A 423 4.79 0.66 -33.04
N LYS A 424 4.62 1.36 -34.17
CA LYS A 424 4.05 0.79 -35.39
C LYS A 424 4.93 -0.33 -35.95
N GLU A 425 6.25 -0.12 -36.03
CA GLU A 425 7.23 -1.15 -36.42
C GLU A 425 7.10 -2.38 -35.51
N ALA A 426 7.09 -2.20 -34.19
CA ALA A 426 6.94 -3.29 -33.23
C ALA A 426 5.63 -4.07 -33.42
N MET A 427 4.54 -3.38 -33.76
CA MET A 427 3.23 -3.98 -34.03
C MET A 427 3.17 -4.77 -35.33
N THR A 428 3.87 -4.36 -36.39
CA THR A 428 3.69 -4.91 -37.73
C THR A 428 4.90 -5.66 -38.29
N THR A 429 6.05 -5.63 -37.61
CA THR A 429 7.26 -6.31 -38.08
C THR A 429 7.05 -7.83 -38.20
N ALA A 430 7.72 -8.44 -39.19
CA ALA A 430 7.78 -9.88 -39.39
C ALA A 430 8.75 -10.59 -38.42
N PHE A 431 9.57 -9.84 -37.67
CA PHE A 431 10.43 -10.42 -36.64
C PHE A 431 9.59 -11.18 -35.61
N ALA A 432 9.96 -12.43 -35.31
CA ALA A 432 9.31 -13.27 -34.32
C ALA A 432 10.10 -13.27 -33.00
N GLY A 433 9.42 -13.05 -31.88
CA GLY A 433 10.01 -12.99 -30.54
C GLY A 433 9.84 -11.64 -29.85
N PRO A 434 10.37 -11.48 -28.62
CA PRO A 434 10.05 -10.33 -27.79
C PRO A 434 10.56 -9.02 -28.40
N LYS A 435 9.73 -7.98 -28.36
CA LYS A 435 10.10 -6.63 -28.76
C LYS A 435 10.24 -5.73 -27.54
N VAL A 436 11.39 -5.11 -27.34
CA VAL A 436 11.60 -4.15 -26.25
C VAL A 436 11.85 -2.75 -26.81
N ILE A 437 11.06 -1.78 -26.34
CA ILE A 437 11.26 -0.36 -26.59
C ILE A 437 11.67 0.29 -25.28
N VAL A 438 12.87 0.86 -25.21
CA VAL A 438 13.31 1.69 -24.08
C VAL A 438 13.01 3.15 -24.42
N ALA A 439 11.97 3.68 -23.80
CA ALA A 439 11.48 5.05 -23.97
C ALA A 439 12.18 5.95 -22.93
N GLN A 440 13.19 6.70 -23.36
CA GLN A 440 14.14 7.40 -22.49
C GLN A 440 13.89 8.90 -22.44
N SER A 441 13.69 9.44 -21.24
CA SER A 441 13.79 10.88 -20.92
C SER A 441 13.64 11.08 -19.42
N GLU A 442 14.44 11.97 -18.85
CA GLU A 442 14.49 12.19 -17.41
C GLU A 442 13.13 12.62 -16.82
N CYS A 443 12.81 12.11 -15.62
CA CYS A 443 11.67 12.59 -14.83
C CYS A 443 11.76 14.11 -14.59
N MET A 444 10.79 14.86 -15.09
CA MET A 444 10.77 16.33 -14.99
C MET A 444 10.75 16.83 -13.54
N LEU A 445 10.07 16.12 -12.64
CA LEU A 445 10.00 16.51 -11.23
C LEU A 445 11.37 16.39 -10.55
N ASN A 446 12.08 15.27 -10.77
CA ASN A 446 13.43 15.08 -10.22
C ASN A 446 14.45 16.00 -10.86
N ARG A 447 14.33 16.24 -12.18
CA ARG A 447 15.13 17.25 -12.88
C ARG A 447 14.98 18.62 -12.23
N GLN A 448 13.75 19.07 -12.00
CA GLN A 448 13.48 20.37 -11.38
C GLN A 448 14.02 20.46 -9.95
N ARG A 449 13.90 19.38 -9.17
CA ARG A 449 14.50 19.31 -7.83
C ARG A 449 16.02 19.50 -7.91
N ARG A 450 16.71 18.75 -8.77
CA ARG A 450 18.17 18.84 -8.94
C ARG A 450 18.65 20.19 -9.47
N GLU A 451 17.89 20.84 -10.36
CA GLU A 451 18.29 22.11 -10.97
C GLU A 451 17.98 23.33 -10.09
N ARG A 452 17.05 23.22 -9.12
CA ARG A 452 16.54 24.37 -8.34
C ARG A 452 16.74 24.25 -6.84
N GLN A 453 17.07 23.07 -6.32
CA GLN A 453 17.48 22.83 -4.93
C GLN A 453 18.98 22.54 -4.94
#